data_AF-A0A1Y4SWI2-F1
#
_entry.id   AF-A0A1Y4SWI2-F1
#
_cell.length_a   1.000
_cell.length_b   1.000
_cell.length_c   1.000
_cell.angle_alpha   90.00
_cell.angle_beta   90.00
_cell.angle_gamma   90.00
#
_symmetry.space_group_name_H-M   'P 1'
#
loop_
_entity.id
_entity.type
_entity.pdbx_description
1 polymer ?
#
loop_
_entity_poly.entity_id
_entity_poly.type
_entity_poly.pdbx_seq_one_letter_code
_entity_poly.pdbx_strand_id
1 'polypeptide(L)'
;MLKAILSKLKPFLGTFQLHLDKNIEFDYFIIFKDEKNIFWEILNQIGKWNYYGKKAVRGWSSLSKEDIKQFLMKHLKCNEDTIDVINANNELFRMRF
;
A
#
# COMPACT_ATOMS: atom_id res chain seq x y z
N MET A 1 22.87 -1.09 -34.62
CA MET A 1 21.79 -0.09 -34.81
C MET A 1 20.69 -0.18 -33.74
N LEU A 2 20.22 -1.37 -33.34
CA LEU A 2 19.18 -1.56 -32.31
C LEU A 2 19.50 -0.94 -30.93
N LYS A 3 20.77 -1.04 -30.47
CA LYS A 3 21.21 -0.53 -29.15
C LYS A 3 21.11 1.00 -29.02
N ALA A 4 21.22 1.75 -30.12
CA ALA A 4 21.13 3.21 -30.10
C ALA A 4 19.68 3.69 -29.94
N ILE A 5 18.71 2.92 -30.44
CA ILE A 5 17.28 3.22 -30.33
C ILE A 5 16.81 2.96 -28.88
N LEU A 6 17.24 1.84 -28.28
CA LEU A 6 16.95 1.52 -26.87
C LEU A 6 17.55 2.54 -25.90
N SER A 7 18.74 3.07 -26.21
CA SER A 7 19.40 4.14 -25.44
C SER A 7 18.58 5.44 -25.44
N LYS A 8 17.98 5.81 -26.59
CA LYS A 8 17.15 7.02 -26.71
C LYS A 8 15.76 6.89 -26.09
N LEU A 9 15.23 5.66 -25.96
CA LEU A 9 13.96 5.39 -25.29
C LEU A 9 14.08 5.31 -23.77
N LYS A 10 15.29 5.11 -23.24
CA LYS A 10 15.57 5.04 -21.80
C LYS A 10 15.10 6.28 -21.00
N PRO A 11 15.34 7.53 -21.45
CA PRO A 11 14.81 8.71 -20.78
C PRO A 11 13.28 8.87 -20.94
N PHE A 12 12.68 8.35 -22.02
CA PHE A 12 11.23 8.34 -22.20
C PHE A 12 10.54 7.34 -21.26
N LEU A 13 11.10 6.14 -21.09
CA LEU A 13 10.59 5.17 -20.12
C LEU A 13 10.77 5.64 -18.67
N GLY A 14 11.85 6.35 -18.36
CA GLY A 14 12.08 6.95 -17.04
C GLY A 14 11.18 8.15 -16.73
N THR A 15 10.61 8.80 -17.75
CA THR A 15 9.65 9.92 -17.59
C THR A 15 8.19 9.48 -17.66
N PHE A 16 7.89 8.32 -18.24
CA PHE A 16 6.59 7.65 -18.05
C PHE A 16 6.43 7.09 -16.62
N GLN A 17 7.54 6.91 -15.91
CA GLN A 17 7.53 6.59 -14.49
C GLN A 17 7.31 7.90 -13.70
N LEU A 18 6.14 8.02 -13.07
CA LEU A 18 5.84 8.98 -11.99
C LEU A 18 5.50 10.41 -12.40
N HIS A 19 4.54 10.59 -13.31
CA HIS A 19 3.52 11.64 -13.15
C HIS A 19 2.12 11.01 -13.18
N LEU A 20 1.98 9.81 -12.60
CA LEU A 20 0.69 9.38 -12.07
C LEU A 20 0.38 10.34 -10.92
N ASP A 21 -0.73 11.06 -11.03
CA ASP A 21 -1.11 12.18 -10.17
C ASP A 21 -0.68 11.99 -8.71
N LYS A 22 -0.12 13.04 -8.10
CA LYS A 22 0.22 13.09 -6.67
C LYS A 22 -0.98 12.80 -5.72
N ASN A 23 -2.15 12.47 -6.25
CA ASN A 23 -3.40 12.24 -5.56
C ASN A 23 -4.08 10.90 -5.93
N ILE A 24 -3.41 9.96 -6.61
CA ILE A 24 -4.01 8.63 -6.82
C ILE A 24 -3.96 7.87 -5.51
N GLU A 25 -5.10 7.80 -4.83
CA GLU A 25 -5.29 6.94 -3.68
C GLU A 25 -5.81 5.56 -4.14
N PHE A 26 -5.28 4.51 -3.53
CA PHE A 26 -5.73 3.14 -3.73
C PHE A 26 -6.47 2.64 -2.49
N ASP A 27 -7.45 1.75 -2.71
CA ASP A 27 -8.22 1.11 -1.65
C ASP A 27 -7.47 -0.11 -1.12
N TYR A 28 -7.24 -0.14 0.19
CA TYR A 28 -6.49 -1.18 0.88
C TYR A 28 -7.27 -1.76 2.06
N PHE A 29 -7.08 -3.05 2.28
CA PHE A 29 -7.29 -3.68 3.58
C PHE A 29 -5.96 -3.82 4.29
N ILE A 30 -5.93 -3.46 5.57
CA ILE A 30 -4.84 -3.80 6.48
C ILE A 30 -5.40 -4.77 7.51
N ILE A 31 -4.82 -5.95 7.58
CA ILE A 31 -5.21 -7.04 8.48
C ILE A 31 -4.12 -7.17 9.54
N PHE A 32 -4.53 -7.13 10.81
CA PHE A 32 -3.66 -7.27 11.96
C PHE A 32 -3.88 -8.63 12.61
N LYS A 33 -2.80 -9.29 13.04
CA LYS A 33 -2.92 -10.55 13.78
C LYS A 33 -3.58 -10.35 15.17
N ASP A 34 -3.28 -9.22 15.81
CA ASP A 34 -3.84 -8.76 17.09
C ASP A 34 -4.51 -7.39 16.90
N GLU A 35 -5.77 -7.26 17.33
CA GLU A 35 -6.56 -6.02 17.25
C GLU A 35 -5.95 -4.87 18.07
N LYS A 36 -5.16 -5.19 19.10
CA LYS A 36 -4.43 -4.21 19.92
C LYS A 36 -3.39 -3.41 19.13
N ASN A 37 -3.02 -3.87 17.93
CA ASN A 37 -2.06 -3.20 17.07
C ASN A 37 -2.69 -2.16 16.14
N ILE A 38 -4.00 -1.93 16.24
CA ILE A 38 -4.69 -0.89 15.47
C ILE A 38 -4.52 0.46 16.20
N PHE A 39 -3.63 1.31 15.67
CA PHE A 39 -3.39 2.65 16.18
C PHE A 39 -3.80 3.72 15.16
N TRP A 40 -4.95 4.34 15.38
CA TRP A 40 -5.53 5.35 14.46
C TRP A 40 -4.62 6.56 14.24
N GLU A 41 -3.92 7.02 15.27
CA GLU A 41 -2.98 8.15 15.17
C GLU A 41 -1.83 7.87 14.18
N ILE A 42 -1.43 6.60 14.03
CA ILE A 42 -0.39 6.18 13.10
C ILE A 42 -0.99 5.95 11.71
N LEU A 43 -2.13 5.26 11.63
CA LEU A 43 -2.83 4.99 10.37
C LEU A 43 -3.23 6.28 9.64
N ASN A 44 -3.73 7.28 10.37
CA ASN A 44 -4.19 8.55 9.80
C ASN A 44 -3.06 9.41 9.22
N GLN A 45 -1.79 9.08 9.48
CA GLN A 45 -0.64 9.75 8.85
C GLN A 45 -0.44 9.31 7.40
N ILE A 46 -0.97 8.15 7.02
CA ILE A 46 -0.73 7.52 5.72
C ILE A 46 -2.00 7.28 4.91
N GLY A 47 -3.17 7.69 5.41
CA GLY A 47 -4.42 7.50 4.68
C GLY A 47 -5.66 7.80 5.50
N LYS A 48 -6.82 7.51 4.92
CA LYS A 48 -8.12 7.61 5.57
C LYS A 48 -8.68 6.21 5.74
N TRP A 49 -8.95 5.81 6.97
CA TRP A 49 -9.26 4.43 7.31
C TRP A 49 -10.58 4.35 8.07
N ASN A 50 -11.25 3.21 7.95
CA ASN A 50 -12.42 2.84 8.74
C ASN A 50 -12.26 1.40 9.24
N TYR A 51 -12.88 1.10 10.38
CA TYR A 51 -12.91 -0.28 10.88
C TYR A 51 -13.53 -1.23 9.86
N TYR A 52 -12.93 -2.40 9.70
CA TYR A 52 -13.45 -3.49 8.89
C TYR A 52 -13.34 -4.80 9.67
N GLY A 53 -14.38 -5.11 10.44
CA GLY A 53 -14.34 -6.21 11.40
C GLY A 53 -13.42 -5.92 12.60
N LYS A 54 -13.08 -6.95 13.38
CA LYS A 54 -12.31 -6.80 14.63
C LYS A 54 -10.82 -6.56 14.41
N LYS A 55 -10.26 -7.16 13.36
CA LYS A 55 -8.82 -7.27 13.14
C LYS A 55 -8.35 -6.60 11.84
N ALA A 56 -9.22 -5.87 11.16
CA ALA A 56 -8.85 -5.20 9.93
C ALA A 56 -9.42 -3.79 9.86
N VAL A 57 -8.76 -2.99 9.04
CA VAL A 57 -9.22 -1.67 8.63
C VAL A 57 -9.22 -1.61 7.10
N ARG A 58 -10.14 -0.84 6.54
CA ARG A 58 -10.20 -0.56 5.11
C ARG A 58 -10.09 0.94 4.90
N GLY A 59 -9.32 1.34 3.89
CA GLY A 59 -9.12 2.76 3.66
C GLY A 59 -8.36 3.06 2.39
N TRP A 60 -8.20 4.36 2.17
CA TRP A 60 -7.52 4.90 1.00
C TRP A 60 -6.17 5.46 1.39
N SER A 61 -5.15 5.12 0.60
CA SER A 61 -3.79 5.62 0.77
C SER A 61 -3.15 5.85 -0.60
N SER A 62 -2.35 6.91 -0.71
CA SER A 62 -1.50 7.15 -1.88
C SER A 62 -0.20 6.33 -1.86
N LEU A 63 0.08 5.64 -0.76
CA LEU A 63 1.26 4.80 -0.61
C LEU A 63 1.05 3.43 -1.26
N SER A 64 2.13 2.80 -1.69
CA SER A 64 2.09 1.42 -2.15
C SER A 64 1.82 0.46 -0.98
N LYS A 65 1.40 -0.77 -1.30
CA LYS A 65 1.14 -1.83 -0.33
C LYS A 65 2.37 -2.10 0.54
N GLU A 66 3.54 -2.14 -0.09
CA GLU A 66 4.83 -2.38 0.53
C GLU A 66 5.24 -1.21 1.44
N ASP A 67 5.02 0.03 0.99
CA ASP A 67 5.32 1.23 1.79
C ASP A 67 4.44 1.34 3.04
N ILE A 68 3.14 1.02 2.92
CA ILE A 68 2.21 0.94 4.06
C ILE A 68 2.74 -0.08 5.06
N LYS A 69 3.09 -1.29 4.60
CA LYS A 69 3.59 -2.36 5.48
C LYS A 69 4.87 -1.95 6.22
N GLN A 70 5.84 -1.37 5.50
CA GLN A 70 7.10 -0.90 6.09
C GLN A 70 6.87 0.25 7.09
N PHE A 71 5.99 1.20 6.76
CA PHE A 71 5.62 2.28 7.66
C PHE A 71 5.05 1.75 8.98
N LEU A 72 4.09 0.82 8.90
CA LEU A 72 3.45 0.25 10.07
C LEU A 72 4.42 -0.58 10.91
N MET A 73 5.25 -1.42 10.28
CA MET A 73 6.27 -2.20 10.99
C MET A 73 7.23 -1.29 11.79
N LYS A 74 7.69 -0.20 11.17
CA LYS A 74 8.60 0.76 11.80
C LYS A 74 7.95 1.48 12.99
N HIS A 75 6.73 1.98 12.84
CA HIS A 75 6.08 2.78 13.88
C HIS A 75 5.46 1.94 14.99
N LEU A 76 5.00 0.72 14.68
CA LEU A 76 4.42 -0.20 15.65
C LEU A 76 5.43 -1.14 16.29
N LYS A 77 6.70 -1.10 15.85
CA LYS A 77 7.79 -1.99 16.32
C LYS A 77 7.38 -3.47 16.27
N CYS A 78 6.72 -3.87 15.19
CA CYS A 78 6.18 -5.23 15.02
C CYS A 78 6.85 -5.99 13.87
N ASN A 79 6.71 -7.32 13.90
CA ASN A 79 7.33 -8.21 12.92
C ASN A 79 6.50 -8.29 11.64
N GLU A 80 7.14 -8.71 10.54
CA GLU A 80 6.54 -8.77 9.21
C GLU A 80 5.27 -9.65 9.13
N ASP A 81 5.21 -10.74 9.91
CA ASP A 81 4.10 -11.69 9.95
C ASP A 81 2.89 -11.22 10.79
N THR A 82 2.93 -9.98 11.30
CA THR A 82 1.88 -9.46 12.18
C THR A 82 0.87 -8.57 11.46
N ILE A 83 1.22 -8.11 10.25
CA ILE A 83 0.42 -7.18 9.46
C ILE A 83 0.44 -7.64 7.99
N ASP A 84 -0.75 -7.80 7.42
CA ASP A 84 -0.92 -7.99 5.99
C ASP A 84 -1.62 -6.78 5.39
N VAL A 85 -1.14 -6.33 4.23
CA VAL A 85 -1.74 -5.23 3.48
C VAL A 85 -2.13 -5.79 2.12
N ILE A 86 -3.35 -5.50 1.68
CA ILE A 86 -4.00 -6.10 0.52
C ILE A 86 -4.66 -4.99 -0.29
N ASN A 87 -4.37 -4.91 -1.59
CA ASN A 87 -5.06 -3.97 -2.47
C ASN A 87 -6.47 -4.50 -2.79
N ALA A 88 -7.50 -3.78 -2.34
CA ALA A 88 -8.88 -4.18 -2.50
C ALA A 88 -9.26 -4.31 -3.98
N ASN A 89 -8.79 -3.42 -4.85
CA ASN A 89 -9.17 -3.44 -6.27
C ASN A 89 -8.53 -4.59 -7.06
N ASN A 90 -7.35 -5.05 -6.66
CA ASN A 90 -6.61 -6.07 -7.42
C ASN A 90 -6.75 -7.49 -6.85
N GLU A 91 -7.03 -7.65 -5.55
CA GLU A 91 -6.91 -8.93 -4.87
C GLU A 91 -8.27 -9.51 -4.37
N LEU A 92 -9.40 -8.82 -4.62
CA LEU A 92 -10.73 -9.18 -4.09
C LEU A 92 -11.45 -10.40 -4.72
N PHE A 93 -10.86 -11.12 -5.68
CA PHE A 93 -11.55 -12.31 -6.22
C PHE A 93 -11.56 -13.53 -5.28
N ARG A 94 -10.82 -13.55 -4.16
CA ARG A 94 -10.73 -14.77 -3.31
C ARG A 94 -10.43 -14.54 -1.81
N MET A 95 -11.29 -13.84 -1.08
CA MET A 95 -11.33 -14.02 0.39
C MET A 95 -12.76 -14.33 0.84
N ARG A 96 -13.04 -15.64 0.99
CA ARG A 96 -14.17 -16.13 1.77
C ARG A 96 -13.69 -16.25 3.21
N PHE A 97 -14.28 -15.47 4.10
CA PHE A 97 -14.10 -15.56 5.55
C PHE A 97 -14.81 -16.80 6.10
#